data_AF-A0A2D4HU87-F1
#
_entry.id   AF-A0A2D4HU87-F1
#
_cell.length_a   1.000
_cell.length_b   1.000
_cell.length_c   1.000
_cell.angle_alpha   90.00
_cell.angle_beta   90.00
_cell.angle_gamma   90.00
#
_symmetry.space_group_name_H-M   'P 1'
#
loop_
_entity.id
_entity.type
_entity.pdbx_description
1 polymer ?
#
loop_
_entity_poly.entity_id
_entity_poly.type
_entity_poly.pdbx_seq_one_letter_code
_entity_poly.pdbx_strand_id
1 'polypeptide(L)'
;METLESELTCPICLELFEDPLLLPCAHSLCFSCAHRILVSSCSSGESLEPIAAFQCPTCRHVISLNHRGLEGLKRNVTLQNIIDRFQKASLSGPSSPSEHYRERPYRRSPTMSTVVDRIACQFCEQDPPRDAVKTCITCEVSYCDRCLRATHPNKKPFTSHRLVEPVP
;
A
#
# COMPACT_ATOMS: atom_id res chain seq x y z
N MET A 1 -5.37 -24.24 12.36
CA MET A 1 -4.95 -23.79 11.02
C MET A 1 -4.73 -22.30 11.16
N GLU A 2 -3.50 -21.83 10.98
CA GLU A 2 -3.18 -20.41 11.04
C GLU A 2 -3.84 -19.70 9.85
N THR A 3 -4.46 -18.55 10.08
CA THR A 3 -5.10 -17.75 9.03
C THR A 3 -4.07 -16.81 8.43
N LEU A 4 -4.21 -16.45 7.14
CA LEU A 4 -3.32 -15.48 6.50
C LEU A 4 -3.20 -14.17 7.31
N GLU A 5 -4.28 -13.76 7.97
CA GLU A 5 -4.29 -12.60 8.88
C GLU A 5 -3.22 -12.70 9.97
N SER A 6 -3.05 -13.89 10.57
CA SER A 6 -2.04 -14.12 11.63
C SER A 6 -0.60 -14.01 11.13
N GLU A 7 -0.34 -14.23 9.84
CA GLU A 7 0.98 -14.00 9.23
C GLU A 7 1.23 -12.51 8.94
N LEU A 8 0.17 -11.71 8.89
CA LEU A 8 0.19 -10.28 8.60
C LEU A 8 0.08 -9.41 9.85
N THR A 9 0.06 -10.00 11.05
CA THR A 9 -0.02 -9.28 12.32
C THR A 9 1.35 -9.03 12.94
N CYS A 10 1.48 -7.86 13.54
CA CYS A 10 2.66 -7.47 14.28
C CYS A 10 2.69 -8.19 15.64
N PRO A 11 3.80 -8.85 16.02
CA PRO A 11 3.89 -9.59 17.28
C PRO A 11 3.90 -8.69 18.53
N ILE A 12 3.92 -7.36 18.36
CA ILE A 12 3.98 -6.39 19.46
C ILE A 12 2.62 -5.76 19.72
N CYS A 13 1.98 -5.18 18.70
CA CYS A 13 0.65 -4.57 18.87
C CYS A 13 -0.50 -5.52 18.60
N LEU A 14 -0.24 -6.71 18.04
CA LEU A 14 -1.23 -7.73 17.67
C LEU A 14 -2.26 -7.28 16.61
N GLU A 15 -1.98 -6.16 15.96
CA GLU A 15 -2.73 -5.63 14.81
C GLU A 15 -1.99 -5.92 13.50
N LEU A 16 -2.66 -5.75 12.36
CA LEU A 16 -2.00 -5.78 11.05
C LEU A 16 -0.82 -4.79 11.01
N PHE A 17 0.28 -5.14 10.35
CA PHE A 17 1.43 -4.24 10.31
C PHE A 17 1.09 -2.87 9.68
N GLU A 18 1.55 -1.81 10.33
CA GLU A 18 1.47 -0.43 9.88
C GLU A 18 2.88 0.15 9.79
N ASP A 19 3.25 0.67 8.61
CA ASP A 19 4.62 1.08 8.26
C ASP A 19 5.66 0.03 8.70
N PRO A 20 5.60 -1.21 8.17
CA PRO A 20 6.47 -2.30 8.59
C PRO A 20 7.92 -1.98 8.25
N LEU A 21 8.78 -1.94 9.27
CA LEU A 21 10.23 -1.91 9.13
C LEU A 21 10.78 -3.31 8.91
N LEU A 22 11.70 -3.47 7.97
CA LEU A 22 12.49 -4.67 7.75
C LEU A 22 13.77 -4.60 8.59
N LEU A 23 13.86 -5.50 9.56
CA LEU A 23 15.03 -5.63 10.41
C LEU A 23 16.17 -6.39 9.69
N PRO A 24 17.44 -6.19 10.06
CA PRO A 24 18.58 -6.97 9.55
C PRO A 24 18.43 -8.49 9.68
N CYS A 25 17.66 -8.96 10.66
CA CYS A 25 17.32 -10.38 10.85
C CYS A 25 16.14 -10.86 10.00
N ALA A 26 15.70 -10.06 9.00
CA ALA A 26 14.59 -10.30 8.08
C ALA A 26 13.18 -10.37 8.69
N HIS A 27 13.02 -10.12 9.99
CA HIS A 27 11.69 -9.95 10.61
C HIS A 27 11.17 -8.53 10.40
N SER A 28 9.85 -8.38 10.50
CA SER A 28 9.17 -7.08 10.41
C SER A 28 8.53 -6.66 11.74
N LEU A 29 8.49 -5.34 11.97
CA LEU A 29 7.81 -4.67 13.08
C LEU A 29 7.19 -3.37 12.57
N CYS A 30 6.07 -2.94 13.13
CA CYS A 30 5.57 -1.58 12.86
C CYS A 30 6.62 -0.55 13.32
N PHE A 31 6.75 0.55 12.59
CA PHE A 31 7.65 1.66 12.97
C PHE A 31 7.42 2.10 14.43
N SER A 32 6.16 2.30 14.81
CA SER A 32 5.75 2.70 16.16
C SER A 32 6.12 1.68 17.24
N CYS A 33 6.04 0.38 16.92
CA CYS A 33 6.40 -0.71 17.81
C CYS A 33 7.92 -0.76 18.03
N ALA A 34 8.71 -0.66 16.97
CA ALA A 34 10.16 -0.59 17.07
C ALA A 34 10.62 0.65 17.87
N HIS A 35 9.98 1.80 17.66
CA HIS A 35 10.24 3.02 18.41
C HIS A 35 9.98 2.86 19.91
N ARG A 36 8.85 2.24 20.28
CA ARG A 36 8.53 1.97 21.68
C ARG A 36 9.57 1.07 22.35
N ILE A 37 10.00 0.00 21.69
CA ILE A 37 11.04 -0.90 22.22
C ILE A 37 12.35 -0.14 22.42
N LEU A 38 12.75 0.69 21.45
CA LEU A 38 13.98 1.46 21.52
C LEU A 38 13.95 2.46 22.70
N VAL A 39 12.86 3.23 22.86
CA VAL A 39 12.74 4.18 23.96
C VAL A 39 12.74 3.48 25.33
N SER A 40 12.09 2.31 25.43
CA SER A 40 12.09 1.51 26.67
C SER A 40 13.45 0.88 27.01
N SER A 41 14.37 0.76 26.05
CA SER A 41 15.71 0.22 26.29
C SER A 41 16.76 1.28 26.67
N CYS A 42 16.50 2.56 26.40
CA CYS A 42 17.42 3.67 26.67
C CYS A 42 17.43 4.20 28.13
N SER A 43 16.90 3.46 29.11
CA SER A 43 16.83 3.91 30.52
C SER A 43 18.12 3.72 31.33
N SER A 44 19.20 3.21 30.73
CA SER A 44 20.49 3.02 31.40
C SER A 44 21.50 4.06 30.93
N GLY A 45 21.83 4.98 31.83
CA GLY A 45 22.78 6.06 31.57
C GLY A 45 24.20 5.56 31.36
N GLU A 46 24.95 6.40 30.64
CA GLU A 46 26.41 6.52 30.49
C GLU A 46 27.03 6.22 29.11
N SER A 47 27.71 7.28 28.62
CA SER A 47 28.87 7.31 27.73
C SER A 47 28.67 7.37 26.20
N LEU A 48 28.90 8.58 25.68
CA LEU A 48 29.77 8.95 24.55
C LEU A 48 29.79 8.04 23.30
N GLU A 49 28.60 7.84 22.70
CA GLU A 49 28.27 7.61 21.28
C GLU A 49 27.04 6.68 21.27
N PRO A 50 25.80 7.21 21.16
CA PRO A 50 24.60 6.41 21.31
C PRO A 50 24.32 5.63 20.02
N ILE A 51 25.08 4.56 19.78
CA ILE A 51 24.66 3.50 18.85
C ILE A 51 23.51 2.78 19.55
N ALA A 52 22.30 3.33 19.39
CA ALA A 52 21.10 2.79 20.01
C ALA A 52 20.85 1.37 19.46
N ALA A 53 20.60 0.40 20.33
CA ALA A 53 20.38 -0.98 19.94
C ALA A 53 19.19 -1.58 20.68
N PHE A 54 18.49 -2.50 20.02
CA PHE A 54 17.40 -3.26 20.64
C PHE A 54 17.39 -4.70 20.15
N GLN A 55 16.72 -5.59 20.88
CA GLN A 55 16.57 -7.00 20.47
C GLN A 55 15.28 -7.20 19.67
N CYS A 56 15.37 -7.92 18.57
CA CYS A 56 14.21 -8.37 17.83
C CYS A 56 13.32 -9.24 18.74
N PRO A 57 12.02 -8.93 18.90
CA PRO A 57 11.13 -9.69 19.78
C PRO A 57 10.88 -11.11 19.26
N THR A 58 10.98 -11.32 17.94
CA THR A 58 10.73 -12.62 17.30
C THR A 58 11.90 -13.59 17.44
N CYS A 59 13.13 -13.14 17.15
CA CYS A 59 14.29 -14.02 17.09
C CYS A 59 15.44 -13.64 18.03
N ARG A 60 15.26 -12.61 18.87
CA ARG A 60 16.26 -12.09 19.83
C ARG A 60 17.57 -11.56 19.22
N HIS A 61 17.66 -11.47 17.89
CA HIS A 61 18.80 -10.86 17.20
C HIS A 61 18.95 -9.39 17.62
N VAL A 62 20.18 -8.97 17.92
CA VAL A 62 20.49 -7.59 18.31
C VAL A 62 20.54 -6.71 17.07
N ILE A 63 19.74 -5.64 17.07
CA ILE A 63 19.63 -4.67 16.00
C ILE A 63 20.38 -3.41 16.44
N SER A 64 21.56 -3.19 15.88
CA SER A 64 22.35 -1.97 16.11
C SER A 64 21.92 -0.88 15.13
N LEU A 65 21.63 0.32 15.64
CA LEU A 65 21.23 1.48 14.85
C LEU A 65 22.39 2.47 14.74
N ASN A 66 22.51 3.11 13.58
CA ASN A 66 23.45 4.21 13.38
C ASN A 66 22.85 5.55 13.85
N HIS A 67 23.53 6.65 13.56
CA HIS A 67 23.06 8.02 13.85
C HIS A 67 21.67 8.36 13.29
N ARG A 68 21.15 7.61 12.31
CA ARG A 68 19.78 7.79 11.76
C ARG A 68 18.72 7.05 12.57
N GLY A 69 19.09 6.23 13.55
CA GLY A 69 18.14 5.47 14.35
C GLY A 69 17.28 4.53 13.49
N LEU A 70 15.99 4.45 13.81
CA LEU A 70 15.02 3.61 13.10
C LEU A 70 14.74 4.09 11.67
N GLU A 71 14.89 5.38 11.38
CA GLU A 71 14.75 5.94 10.03
C GLU A 71 15.84 5.42 9.07
N GLY A 72 16.91 4.85 9.60
CA GLY A 72 17.95 4.16 8.82
C GLY A 72 17.55 2.75 8.36
N LEU A 73 16.47 2.17 8.91
CA LEU A 73 15.99 0.85 8.52
C LEU A 73 15.09 0.92 7.29
N LYS A 74 15.13 -0.13 6.47
CA LYS A 74 14.30 -0.20 5.25
C LYS A 74 12.85 -0.47 5.63
N ARG A 75 11.90 0.17 4.93
CA ARG A 75 10.48 -0.19 4.99
C ARG A 75 10.22 -1.43 4.13
N ASN A 76 9.41 -2.36 4.64
CA ASN A 76 8.97 -3.56 3.94
C ASN A 76 7.73 -3.26 3.09
N VAL A 77 7.96 -2.58 1.97
CA VAL A 77 6.89 -2.16 1.04
C VAL A 77 6.10 -3.37 0.51
N THR A 78 6.76 -4.51 0.30
CA THR A 78 6.09 -5.75 -0.13
C THR A 78 5.05 -6.22 0.88
N LEU A 79 5.41 -6.28 2.16
CA LEU A 79 4.48 -6.64 3.23
C LEU A 79 3.32 -5.64 3.32
N GLN A 80 3.61 -4.34 3.22
CA GLN A 80 2.57 -3.31 3.20
C GLN A 80 1.59 -3.49 2.04
N ASN A 81 2.09 -3.85 0.84
CA ASN A 81 1.25 -4.12 -0.33
C ASN A 81 0.38 -5.37 -0.15
N ILE A 82 0.88 -6.41 0.53
CA ILE A 82 0.11 -7.62 0.82
C ILE A 82 -1.04 -7.29 1.78
N ILE A 83 -0.77 -6.50 2.83
CA ILE A 83 -1.76 -6.07 3.82
C ILE A 83 -2.86 -5.23 3.16
N ASP A 84 -2.50 -4.29 2.30
CA ASP A 84 -3.47 -3.48 1.54
C ASP A 84 -4.40 -4.35 0.68
N ARG A 85 -3.85 -5.34 -0.03
CA ARG A 85 -4.66 -6.28 -0.84
C ARG A 85 -5.54 -7.17 0.04
N PHE A 86 -5.02 -7.65 1.16
CA PHE A 86 -5.77 -8.45 2.12
C PHE A 86 -6.97 -7.66 2.65
N GLN A 87 -6.77 -6.41 3.08
CA GLN A 87 -7.87 -5.56 3.56
C GLN A 87 -8.91 -5.30 2.48
N LYS A 88 -8.50 -5.01 1.25
CA LYS A 88 -9.42 -4.82 0.11
C LYS A 88 -10.25 -6.06 -0.19
N ALA A 89 -9.63 -7.25 -0.13
CA ALA A 89 -10.33 -8.52 -0.31
C ALA A 89 -11.30 -8.81 0.84
N SER A 90 -10.94 -8.50 2.08
CA SER A 90 -11.79 -8.70 3.26
C SER A 90 -12.99 -7.74 3.30
N LEU A 91 -12.86 -6.52 2.77
CA LEU A 91 -13.97 -5.55 2.64
C LEU A 91 -14.93 -5.90 1.48
N SER A 92 -14.44 -6.67 0.51
CA SER A 92 -15.25 -7.25 -0.57
C SER A 92 -15.93 -8.51 -0.03
N GLY A 93 -17.03 -8.36 0.73
CA GLY A 93 -17.76 -9.48 1.32
C GLY A 93 -18.12 -10.60 0.33
N PRO A 94 -18.55 -11.78 0.81
CA PRO A 94 -18.75 -13.00 0.00
C PRO A 94 -19.83 -12.94 -1.10
N SER A 95 -20.33 -11.77 -1.44
CA SER A 95 -21.15 -11.54 -2.64
C SER A 95 -20.27 -11.16 -3.84
N SER A 96 -19.53 -12.13 -4.37
CA SER A 96 -19.46 -12.26 -5.83
C SER A 96 -19.25 -13.73 -6.19
N PRO A 97 -20.09 -14.30 -7.06
CA PRO A 97 -19.89 -15.66 -7.53
C PRO A 97 -18.54 -15.75 -8.24
N SER A 98 -17.88 -16.86 -7.97
CA SER A 98 -16.79 -17.44 -8.73
C SER A 98 -16.68 -16.93 -10.17
N GLU A 99 -15.46 -16.52 -10.50
CA GLU A 99 -14.82 -16.68 -11.81
C GLU A 99 -15.52 -17.77 -12.63
N HIS A 100 -16.43 -17.33 -13.50
CA HIS A 100 -16.82 -18.11 -14.65
C HIS A 100 -16.49 -17.24 -15.84
N TYR A 101 -15.46 -17.66 -16.56
CA TYR A 101 -15.29 -17.45 -17.98
C TYR A 101 -16.66 -17.36 -18.65
N ARG A 102 -17.10 -16.14 -18.91
CA ARG A 102 -18.21 -15.82 -19.77
C ARG A 102 -17.84 -14.54 -20.47
N GLU A 103 -17.28 -14.72 -21.66
CA GLU A 103 -17.78 -13.98 -22.81
C GLU A 103 -19.29 -13.78 -22.60
N ARG A 104 -19.70 -12.55 -22.30
CA ARG A 104 -21.12 -12.23 -22.38
C ARG A 104 -21.33 -10.93 -23.12
N PRO A 105 -22.36 -10.97 -23.97
CA PRO A 105 -22.37 -10.26 -25.21
C PRO A 105 -23.02 -8.93 -24.97
N TYR A 106 -22.54 -7.95 -25.71
CA TYR A 106 -23.31 -6.88 -26.31
C TYR A 106 -24.83 -7.06 -26.17
N ARG A 107 -25.43 -6.54 -25.08
CA ARG A 107 -26.86 -6.27 -25.03
C ARG A 107 -27.07 -4.86 -25.55
N ARG A 108 -27.26 -4.78 -26.87
CA ARG A 108 -28.02 -3.68 -27.47
C ARG A 108 -29.43 -3.71 -26.90
N SER A 109 -29.87 -2.58 -26.35
CA SER A 109 -31.25 -2.12 -26.44
C SER A 109 -31.26 -0.60 -26.61
N PRO A 110 -32.26 -0.05 -27.30
CA PRO A 110 -32.07 1.06 -28.22
C PRO A 110 -32.60 2.37 -27.65
N THR A 111 -31.73 3.34 -27.44
CA THR A 111 -32.13 4.74 -27.37
C THR A 111 -31.06 5.59 -28.03
N MET A 112 -31.46 6.28 -29.08
CA MET A 112 -30.64 7.25 -29.79
C MET A 112 -30.23 8.36 -28.82
N SER A 113 -28.98 8.35 -28.41
CA SER A 113 -28.23 9.55 -28.04
C SER A 113 -26.76 9.17 -28.14
N THR A 114 -25.97 10.05 -28.75
CA THR A 114 -24.54 9.89 -28.97
C THR A 114 -23.81 9.69 -27.64
N VAL A 115 -23.70 8.45 -27.18
CA VAL A 115 -22.91 8.11 -26.01
C VAL A 115 -21.46 8.09 -26.47
N VAL A 116 -20.78 9.20 -26.25
CA VAL A 116 -19.32 9.17 -26.12
C VAL A 116 -19.10 8.24 -24.93
N ASP A 117 -18.62 7.01 -25.14
CA ASP A 117 -18.26 6.10 -24.06
C ASP A 117 -17.22 6.80 -23.18
N ARG A 118 -17.68 7.38 -22.06
CA ARG A 118 -16.83 8.16 -21.17
C ARG A 118 -16.15 7.20 -20.21
N ILE A 119 -14.84 7.10 -20.30
CA ILE A 119 -14.04 6.27 -19.40
C ILE A 119 -14.07 6.89 -18.00
N ALA A 120 -14.40 6.10 -16.99
CA ALA A 120 -14.45 6.56 -15.60
C ALA A 120 -13.06 6.56 -14.93
N CYS A 121 -12.87 7.47 -13.97
CA CYS A 121 -11.68 7.52 -13.12
C CYS A 121 -11.68 6.37 -12.11
N GLN A 122 -10.59 5.61 -12.06
CA GLN A 122 -10.46 4.43 -11.19
C GLN A 122 -9.97 4.76 -9.77
N PHE A 123 -9.63 6.02 -9.50
CA PHE A 123 -9.14 6.51 -8.21
C PHE A 123 -10.13 7.46 -7.51
N CYS A 124 -11.36 7.58 -8.01
CA CYS A 124 -12.39 8.38 -7.33
C CYS A 124 -13.10 7.53 -6.27
N GLU A 125 -13.11 8.02 -5.04
CA GLU A 125 -13.94 7.46 -3.95
C GLU A 125 -15.40 7.99 -4.01
N GLN A 126 -15.77 8.73 -5.07
CA GLN A 126 -17.11 9.29 -5.28
C GLN A 126 -17.95 8.34 -6.12
N ASP A 127 -19.23 8.19 -5.77
CA ASP A 127 -20.23 7.48 -6.57
C ASP A 127 -21.27 8.48 -7.14
N PRO A 128 -21.42 8.62 -8.47
CA PRO A 128 -20.61 7.98 -9.51
C PRO A 128 -19.20 8.60 -9.63
N PRO A 129 -18.19 7.81 -10.06
CA PRO A 129 -16.84 8.31 -10.28
C PRO A 129 -16.80 9.35 -11.40
N ARG A 130 -15.85 10.28 -11.32
CA ARG A 130 -15.70 11.34 -12.33
C ARG A 130 -15.15 10.77 -13.64
N ASP A 131 -15.50 11.43 -14.74
CA ASP A 131 -14.93 11.13 -16.05
C ASP A 131 -13.40 11.28 -16.03
N ALA A 132 -12.70 10.28 -16.58
CA ALA A 132 -11.27 10.32 -16.76
C ALA A 132 -10.92 11.26 -17.90
N VAL A 133 -9.86 12.04 -17.69
CA VAL A 133 -9.34 12.99 -18.68
C VAL A 133 -8.02 12.51 -19.28
N LYS A 134 -7.31 11.61 -18.59
CA LYS A 134 -6.03 11.04 -19.04
C LYS A 134 -5.85 9.61 -18.55
N THR A 135 -5.23 8.79 -19.38
CA THR A 135 -4.83 7.42 -19.05
C THR A 135 -3.32 7.32 -19.06
N CYS A 136 -2.75 6.83 -17.96
CA CYS A 136 -1.32 6.56 -17.88
C CYS A 136 -1.07 5.16 -18.44
N ILE A 137 -0.41 5.04 -19.60
CA ILE A 137 -0.11 3.72 -20.17
C ILE A 137 0.90 2.93 -19.33
N THR A 138 1.68 3.60 -18.49
CA THR A 138 2.66 2.95 -17.62
C THR A 138 2.01 2.37 -16.37
N CYS A 139 0.91 2.98 -15.91
CA CYS A 139 0.15 2.50 -14.77
C CYS A 139 -1.07 1.67 -15.20
N GLU A 140 -1.46 1.76 -16.47
CA GLU A 140 -2.70 1.21 -17.03
C GLU A 140 -3.95 1.69 -16.28
N VAL A 141 -3.90 2.96 -15.82
CA VAL A 141 -5.00 3.58 -15.08
C VAL A 141 -5.45 4.89 -15.71
N SER A 142 -6.78 5.07 -15.74
CA SER A 142 -7.48 6.28 -16.13
C SER A 142 -7.81 7.17 -14.92
N TYR A 143 -7.43 8.45 -15.02
CA TYR A 143 -7.54 9.43 -13.94
C TYR A 143 -8.42 10.61 -14.37
N CYS A 144 -9.29 11.08 -13.47
CA CYS A 144 -9.83 12.42 -13.55
C CYS A 144 -8.74 13.45 -13.20
N ASP A 145 -8.95 14.69 -13.59
CA ASP A 145 -7.99 15.79 -13.42
C ASP A 145 -7.52 15.97 -11.95
N ARG A 146 -8.42 15.75 -10.98
CA ARG A 146 -8.10 15.83 -9.55
C ARG A 146 -7.22 14.67 -9.09
N CYS A 147 -7.61 13.43 -9.40
CA CYS A 147 -6.85 12.25 -8.99
C CYS A 147 -5.48 12.22 -9.69
N LEU A 148 -5.42 12.63 -10.95
CA LEU A 148 -4.16 12.75 -11.69
C LEU A 148 -3.17 13.68 -10.96
N ARG A 149 -3.57 14.89 -10.57
CA ARG A 149 -2.66 15.79 -9.83
C ARG A 149 -2.26 15.26 -8.45
N ALA A 150 -3.16 14.54 -7.78
CA ALA A 150 -2.93 14.04 -6.43
C ALA A 150 -1.98 12.82 -6.41
N THR A 151 -2.15 11.90 -7.35
CA THR A 151 -1.43 10.62 -7.38
C THR A 151 -0.36 10.54 -8.47
N HIS A 152 -0.41 11.44 -9.45
CA HIS A 152 0.52 11.53 -10.58
C HIS A 152 0.94 13.00 -10.82
N PRO A 153 1.60 13.65 -9.84
CA PRO A 153 2.11 15.00 -10.04
C PRO A 153 3.22 15.00 -11.09
N ASN A 154 3.32 16.07 -11.90
CA ASN A 154 4.34 16.26 -12.93
C ASN A 154 5.75 16.57 -12.35
N LYS A 155 6.12 15.87 -11.28
CA LYS A 155 7.40 15.97 -10.56
C LYS A 155 7.99 14.57 -10.43
N LYS A 156 9.32 14.46 -10.39
CA LYS A 156 9.99 13.17 -10.25
C LYS A 156 9.48 12.45 -8.98
N PRO A 157 9.19 11.14 -9.04
CA PRO A 157 9.64 10.18 -10.06
C PRO A 157 8.72 10.00 -11.28
N PHE A 158 7.56 10.67 -11.38
CA PHE A 158 6.51 10.33 -12.37
C PHE A 158 6.65 11.00 -13.75
N THR A 159 7.71 11.78 -13.97
CA THR A 159 7.93 12.50 -15.23
C THR A 159 8.17 11.59 -16.44
N SER A 160 8.45 10.30 -16.24
CA SER A 160 8.68 9.31 -17.30
C SER A 160 7.43 8.55 -17.73
N HIS A 161 6.30 8.73 -17.03
CA HIS A 161 5.07 8.01 -17.33
C HIS A 161 4.31 8.70 -18.47
N ARG A 162 3.91 7.93 -19.49
CA ARG A 162 3.22 8.47 -20.67
C ARG A 162 1.72 8.51 -20.45
N LEU A 163 1.15 9.72 -20.45
CA LEU A 163 -0.28 9.98 -20.36
C LEU A 163 -0.86 10.19 -21.77
N VAL A 164 -1.90 9.45 -22.12
CA VAL A 164 -2.64 9.55 -23.39
C VAL A 164 -4.10 9.92 -23.11
N GLU A 165 -4.82 10.33 -24.15
CA GLU A 165 -6.27 10.51 -24.04
C GLU A 165 -6.94 9.16 -23.76
N PRO A 166 -7.93 9.11 -22.87
CA PRO A 166 -8.71 7.92 -22.60
C PRO A 166 -9.49 7.54 -23.86
N VAL A 167 -9.07 6.47 -24.53
CA VAL A 167 -9.77 5.88 -25.67
C VAL A 167 -10.61 4.69 -25.15
N PRO A 168 -11.92 4.64 -25.43
CA PRO A 168 -12.80 3.59 -24.92
C PRO A 168 -12.40 2.19 -25.40
#